data_AF-A0A2H0MKA3-F1
#
_entry.id   AF-A0A2H0MKA3-F1
#
_cell.length_a   1.000
_cell.length_b   1.000
_cell.length_c   1.000
_cell.angle_alpha   90.00
_cell.angle_beta   90.00
_cell.angle_gamma   90.00
#
_symmetry.space_group_name_H-M   'P 1'
#
loop_
_entity.id
_entity.type
_entity.pdbx_description
1 polymer ?
#
loop_
_entity_poly.entity_id
_entity_poly.type
_entity_poly.pdbx_seq_one_letter_code
_entity_poly.pdbx_strand_id
1 'polypeptide(L)'
;MAKIDDYKACQKQRAKPKLLGTFTKAEKTGNVCPSGSFFDPIRGGECWSCPSGYKRTVFSVEAKNACQKNGILGPVKNATLKKRAECNKGEIKDGIGGNGGSCWVCPENT
;
A
#
# COMPACT_ATOMS: atom_id res chain seq x y z
N MET A 1 3.10 -16.11 -4.91
CA MET A 1 2.27 -14.95 -5.27
C MET A 1 3.01 -14.16 -6.32
N ALA A 2 2.42 -13.91 -7.49
CA ALA A 2 3.02 -13.00 -8.48
C ALA A 2 2.96 -11.56 -7.95
N LYS A 3 4.00 -10.76 -8.19
CA LYS A 3 3.95 -9.33 -7.83
C LYS A 3 2.96 -8.63 -8.76
N ILE A 4 2.25 -7.62 -8.25
CA ILE A 4 1.22 -6.92 -9.05
C ILE A 4 1.82 -6.15 -10.23
N ASP A 5 3.12 -5.85 -10.20
CA ASP A 5 3.89 -5.20 -11.25
C ASP A 5 4.56 -6.18 -12.23
N ASP A 6 4.31 -7.48 -12.09
CA ASP A 6 4.73 -8.53 -13.02
C ASP A 6 3.85 -8.53 -14.29
N TYR A 7 4.41 -8.91 -15.44
CA TYR A 7 3.64 -9.05 -16.69
C TYR A 7 2.55 -10.12 -16.60
N LYS A 8 2.66 -11.06 -15.66
CA LYS A 8 1.65 -12.09 -15.41
C LYS A 8 0.60 -11.66 -14.38
N ALA A 9 0.59 -10.41 -13.94
CA ALA A 9 -0.33 -9.90 -12.92
C ALA A 9 -1.79 -9.91 -13.38
N CYS A 10 -2.04 -9.56 -14.64
CA CYS A 10 -3.38 -9.55 -15.21
C CYS A 10 -3.51 -10.67 -16.25
N GLN A 11 -4.60 -11.43 -16.17
CA GLN A 11 -4.95 -12.48 -17.12
C GLN A 11 -6.42 -12.32 -17.52
N LYS A 12 -6.72 -12.27 -18.82
CA LYS A 12 -8.11 -12.35 -19.27
C LYS A 12 -8.65 -13.75 -19.01
N GLN A 13 -9.68 -13.88 -18.18
CA GLN A 13 -10.47 -15.10 -18.16
C GLN A 13 -11.19 -15.21 -19.51
N ARG A 14 -10.76 -16.13 -20.38
CA ARG A 14 -11.53 -16.50 -21.58
C ARG A 14 -12.50 -17.61 -21.23
N ALA A 15 -13.71 -17.55 -21.79
CA ALA A 15 -14.80 -18.50 -21.56
C ALA A 15 -14.55 -19.96 -22.03
N LYS A 16 -13.31 -20.32 -22.42
CA LYS A 16 -12.96 -21.66 -22.92
C LYS A 16 -11.62 -22.16 -22.32
N PRO A 17 -11.58 -23.38 -21.74
CA PRO A 17 -10.52 -23.83 -20.84
C PRO A 17 -9.18 -24.26 -21.50
N LYS A 18 -8.98 -24.07 -22.82
CA LYS A 18 -7.86 -24.69 -23.55
C LYS A 18 -6.95 -23.75 -24.37
N LEU A 19 -7.12 -22.43 -24.28
CA LEU A 19 -6.24 -21.46 -24.94
C LEU A 19 -5.51 -20.65 -23.88
N LEU A 20 -4.17 -20.58 -23.97
CA LEU A 20 -3.34 -19.73 -23.12
C LEU A 20 -3.89 -18.30 -23.17
N GLY A 21 -4.34 -17.79 -22.01
CA GLY A 21 -4.81 -16.41 -21.89
C GLY A 21 -3.70 -15.42 -22.19
N THR A 22 -4.06 -14.27 -22.74
CA THR A 22 -3.18 -13.12 -22.85
C THR A 22 -2.90 -12.58 -21.44
N PHE A 23 -1.63 -12.41 -21.13
CA PHE A 23 -1.17 -11.79 -19.89
C PHE A 23 -0.79 -10.35 -20.16
N THR A 24 -0.98 -9.48 -19.19
CA THR A 24 -0.42 -8.13 -19.22
C THR A 24 -0.06 -7.65 -17.82
N LYS A 25 0.77 -6.62 -17.76
CA LYS A 25 1.14 -5.95 -16.52
C LYS A 25 -0.01 -5.06 -16.04
N ALA A 26 -0.20 -4.95 -14.72
CA ALA A 26 -1.09 -3.95 -14.16
C ALA A 26 -0.48 -2.54 -14.24
N GLU A 27 -1.33 -1.53 -14.39
CA GLU A 27 -0.90 -0.13 -14.44
C GLU A 27 -1.13 0.54 -13.08
N LYS A 28 -0.10 1.23 -12.57
CA LYS A 28 -0.21 1.96 -11.30
C LYS A 28 -1.03 3.23 -11.51
N THR A 29 -2.13 3.37 -10.78
CA THR A 29 -3.01 4.54 -10.87
C THR A 29 -2.74 5.57 -9.79
N GLY A 30 -2.16 5.16 -8.66
CA GLY A 30 -1.89 6.07 -7.55
C GLY A 30 -1.26 5.42 -6.33
N ASN A 31 -1.19 6.21 -5.25
CA ASN A 31 -0.79 5.73 -3.93
C ASN A 31 -2.03 5.56 -3.05
N VAL A 32 -2.02 4.55 -2.20
CA VAL A 32 -3.13 4.27 -1.29
C VAL A 32 -3.19 5.35 -0.20
N CYS A 33 -2.03 5.71 0.34
CA CYS A 33 -1.88 6.69 1.40
C CYS A 33 -1.45 8.07 0.86
N PRO A 34 -1.95 9.17 1.48
CA PRO A 34 -1.53 10.51 1.11
C PRO A 34 -0.04 10.73 1.40
N SER A 35 0.57 11.66 0.67
CA SER A 35 1.97 12.04 0.87
C SER A 35 2.26 12.40 2.33
N GLY A 36 3.40 11.91 2.85
CA GLY A 36 3.81 12.11 4.24
C GLY A 36 3.15 11.16 5.25
N SER A 37 2.32 10.22 4.78
CA SER A 37 1.80 9.10 5.58
C SER A 37 2.26 7.77 5.02
N PHE A 38 2.14 6.71 5.82
CA PHE A 38 2.55 5.36 5.51
C PHE A 38 1.45 4.34 5.80
N PHE A 39 1.49 3.25 5.04
CA PHE A 39 0.56 2.14 5.18
C PHE A 39 0.89 1.30 6.42
N ASP A 40 -0.13 0.96 7.19
CA ASP A 40 -0.08 -0.05 8.26
C ASP A 40 -1.21 -1.07 8.02
N PRO A 41 -0.95 -2.38 8.06
CA PRO A 41 -1.95 -3.42 7.75
C PRO A 41 -3.04 -3.60 8.81
N ILE A 42 -2.95 -2.92 9.96
CA ILE A 42 -3.96 -3.02 11.03
C ILE A 42 -5.38 -2.72 10.51
N ARG A 43 -6.37 -3.47 10.99
CA ARG A 43 -7.81 -3.33 10.64
C ARG A 43 -8.11 -3.34 9.14
N GLY A 44 -7.36 -4.09 8.34
CA GLY A 44 -7.54 -4.17 6.89
C GLY A 44 -6.84 -3.05 6.11
N GLY A 45 -6.04 -2.24 6.80
CA GLY A 45 -5.17 -1.25 6.21
C GLY A 45 -5.57 0.18 6.54
N GLU A 46 -4.65 0.91 7.12
CA GLU A 46 -4.78 2.30 7.50
C GLU A 46 -3.56 3.11 7.06
N CYS A 47 -3.73 4.41 6.91
CA CYS A 47 -2.67 5.36 6.60
C CYS A 47 -2.36 6.18 7.85
N TRP A 48 -1.11 6.14 8.29
CA TRP A 48 -0.65 6.78 9.53
C TRP A 48 0.50 7.74 9.23
N SER A 49 0.68 8.77 10.05
CA SER A 49 1.84 9.66 9.92
C SER A 49 2.48 9.93 11.26
N CYS A 50 3.80 10.13 11.24
CA CYS A 50 4.51 10.72 12.35
C CYS A 50 4.47 12.26 12.28
N PRO A 51 4.49 12.97 13.42
CA PRO A 51 4.64 14.42 13.44
C PRO A 51 5.92 14.88 12.73
N SER A 52 5.97 16.14 12.30
CA SER A 52 7.13 16.70 11.62
C SER A 52 8.42 16.51 12.43
N GLY A 53 9.46 15.99 11.76
CA GLY A 53 10.76 15.67 12.35
C GLY A 53 10.79 14.35 13.15
N TYR A 54 9.71 13.59 13.21
CA TYR A 54 9.70 12.25 13.80
C TYR A 54 9.69 11.18 12.70
N LYS A 55 10.37 10.06 12.96
CA LYS A 55 10.40 8.88 12.09
C LYS A 55 9.72 7.70 12.75
N ARG A 56 9.26 6.76 11.95
CA ARG A 56 8.60 5.53 12.40
C ARG A 56 9.58 4.64 13.18
N THR A 57 9.09 4.05 14.28
CA THR A 57 9.80 3.03 15.07
C THR A 57 9.31 1.63 14.71
N VAL A 58 9.84 0.60 15.38
CA VAL A 58 9.38 -0.80 15.23
C VAL A 58 8.11 -1.11 16.03
N PHE A 59 7.70 -0.23 16.95
CA PHE A 59 6.53 -0.45 17.82
C PHE A 59 5.22 -0.34 17.06
N SER A 60 4.07 -0.74 17.60
CA SER A 60 2.76 -0.53 16.93
C SER A 60 2.49 0.95 16.62
N VAL A 61 1.74 1.26 15.55
CA VAL A 61 1.28 2.64 15.24
C VAL A 61 0.40 3.24 16.34
N GLU A 62 -0.26 2.40 17.12
CA GLU A 62 -1.10 2.82 18.25
C GLU A 62 -0.31 3.05 19.54
N ALA A 63 0.98 2.66 19.56
CA ALA A 63 1.82 2.82 20.73
C ALA A 63 2.22 4.29 20.92
N LYS A 64 2.39 4.71 22.19
CA LYS A 64 2.86 6.06 22.54
C LYS A 64 4.26 6.37 21.99
N ASN A 65 5.02 5.34 21.62
CA ASN A 65 6.36 5.44 21.04
C ASN A 65 6.44 4.97 19.57
N ALA A 66 5.32 5.05 18.84
CA ALA A 66 5.26 4.73 17.42
C ALA A 66 6.22 5.57 16.56
N CYS A 67 6.52 6.78 17.00
CA CYS A 67 7.35 7.75 16.30
C CYS A 67 8.47 8.26 17.21
N GLN A 68 9.65 8.49 16.66
CA GLN A 68 10.83 8.97 17.39
C GLN A 68 11.58 10.05 16.62
N LYS A 69 11.99 11.10 17.32
CA LYS A 69 12.84 12.16 16.76
C LYS A 69 14.28 11.96 17.23
N ASN A 70 15.26 12.22 16.37
CA ASN A 70 16.70 12.16 16.69
C ASN A 70 17.24 10.79 17.16
N GLY A 71 16.70 9.67 16.68
CA GLY A 71 17.21 8.33 17.00
C GLY A 71 16.89 7.85 18.42
N ILE A 72 17.49 6.73 18.86
CA ILE A 72 17.05 5.90 20.00
C ILE A 72 16.87 6.65 21.34
N LEU A 73 17.63 7.72 21.58
CA LEU A 73 17.56 8.49 22.83
C LEU A 73 16.67 9.74 22.76
N GLY A 74 16.12 10.05 21.60
CA GLY A 74 15.29 11.25 21.44
C GLY A 74 13.82 11.02 21.79
N PRO A 75 13.04 12.10 21.86
CA PRO A 75 11.66 12.05 22.33
C PRO A 75 10.80 11.18 21.41
N VAL A 76 9.80 10.55 22.01
CA VAL A 76 8.85 9.69 21.34
C VAL A 76 7.45 10.30 21.30
N LYS A 77 6.68 9.96 20.28
CA LYS A 77 5.28 10.36 20.11
C LYS A 77 4.47 9.22 19.47
N ASN A 78 3.16 9.27 19.66
CA ASN A 78 2.23 8.44 18.92
C ASN A 78 2.17 8.85 17.44
N ALA A 79 1.76 7.92 16.59
CA ALA A 79 1.37 8.25 15.22
C ALA A 79 -0.08 8.78 15.20
N THR A 80 -0.45 9.41 14.08
CA THR A 80 -1.82 9.89 13.85
C THR A 80 -2.43 9.15 12.68
N LEU A 81 -3.60 8.55 12.88
CA LEU A 81 -4.42 7.98 11.82
C LEU A 81 -4.85 9.10 10.88
N LYS A 82 -4.61 8.93 9.58
CA LYS A 82 -5.00 9.87 8.53
C LYS A 82 -6.27 9.45 7.84
N LYS A 83 -6.32 8.20 7.38
CA LYS A 83 -7.51 7.62 6.74
C LYS A 83 -7.37 6.10 6.68
N ARG A 84 -8.45 5.41 6.31
CA ARG A 84 -8.37 4.03 5.84
C ARG A 84 -7.60 3.96 4.51
N ALA A 85 -6.83 2.90 4.35
CA ALA A 85 -6.03 2.68 3.16
C ALA A 85 -6.90 2.07 2.06
N GLU A 86 -7.42 2.91 1.16
CA GLU A 86 -8.37 2.52 0.12
C GLU A 86 -7.93 3.02 -1.26
N CYS A 87 -8.31 2.25 -2.27
CA CYS A 87 -8.19 2.57 -3.70
C CYS A 87 -9.58 2.84 -4.27
N ASN A 88 -9.65 3.37 -5.49
CA ASN A 88 -10.92 3.55 -6.18
C ASN A 88 -11.58 2.19 -6.46
N LYS A 89 -12.90 2.19 -6.64
CA LYS A 89 -13.66 0.98 -6.96
C LYS A 89 -13.12 0.35 -8.26
N GLY A 90 -12.79 -0.94 -8.20
CA GLY A 90 -12.23 -1.68 -9.33
C GLY A 90 -10.70 -1.72 -9.37
N GLU A 91 -10.02 -0.93 -8.54
CA GLU A 91 -8.56 -0.98 -8.39
C GLU A 91 -8.13 -2.09 -7.43
N ILE A 92 -6.96 -2.64 -7.70
CA ILE A 92 -6.25 -3.59 -6.86
C ILE A 92 -5.34 -2.80 -5.92
N LYS A 93 -5.55 -2.97 -4.61
CA LYS A 93 -4.71 -2.39 -3.56
C LYS A 93 -3.50 -3.29 -3.30
N ASP A 94 -2.30 -2.76 -3.49
CA ASP A 94 -1.04 -3.37 -3.07
C ASP A 94 -0.42 -2.58 -1.92
N GLY A 95 -0.40 -3.17 -0.73
CA GLY A 95 0.18 -2.57 0.48
C GLY A 95 1.71 -2.63 0.55
N ILE A 96 2.38 -3.27 -0.41
CA ILE A 96 3.85 -3.48 -0.40
C ILE A 96 4.58 -2.37 -1.17
N GLY A 97 3.89 -1.67 -2.09
CA GLY A 97 4.47 -0.58 -2.90
C GLY A 97 4.79 0.68 -2.09
N GLY A 98 6.04 0.79 -1.60
CA GLY A 98 6.56 1.97 -0.90
C GLY A 98 5.94 2.24 0.48
N ASN A 99 6.41 3.29 1.17
CA ASN A 99 5.91 3.75 2.49
C ASN A 99 4.48 4.34 2.39
N GLY A 100 3.54 3.69 1.72
CA GLY A 100 2.20 4.25 1.47
C GLY A 100 1.26 3.38 0.64
N GLY A 101 1.71 2.23 0.13
CA GLY A 101 0.91 1.35 -0.73
C GLY A 101 0.59 1.98 -2.09
N SER A 102 0.13 1.15 -3.02
CA SER A 102 -0.17 1.53 -4.40
C SER A 102 -1.49 0.94 -4.89
N CYS A 103 -2.15 1.67 -5.79
CA CYS A 103 -3.38 1.25 -6.46
C CYS A 103 -3.06 0.91 -7.91
N TRP A 104 -3.68 -0.16 -8.42
CA TRP A 104 -3.39 -0.73 -9.72
C TRP A 104 -4.67 -1.11 -10.46
N VAL A 105 -4.63 -1.06 -11.80
CA VAL A 105 -5.71 -1.57 -12.65
C VAL A 105 -5.17 -2.56 -13.67
N CYS A 106 -5.97 -3.56 -14.00
CA CYS A 106 -5.72 -4.37 -15.19
C CYS A 106 -6.31 -3.64 -16.41
N PRO A 107 -5.51 -3.37 -17.45
CA PRO A 107 -6.02 -2.77 -18.68
C PRO A 107 -7.15 -3.61 -19.29
N GLU A 108 -8.18 -2.96 -19.84
CA GLU A 108 -9.33 -3.65 -20.44
C GLU A 108 -8.95 -4.55 -21.64
N ASN A 109 -7.80 -4.25 -22.27
CA ASN A 109 -7.24 -4.97 -23.39
C ASN A 109 -6.45 -6.24 -22.99
N THR A 110 -6.45 -6.63 -21.71
CA THR A 110 -5.88 -7.93 -21.30
C THR A 110 -6.56 -9.07 -22.03
#